data_AF-A0A936GKJ4-F1
#
_entry.id   AF-A0A936GKJ4-F1
#
_cell.length_a   1.000
_cell.length_b   1.000
_cell.length_c   1.000
_cell.angle_alpha   90.00
_cell.angle_beta   90.00
_cell.angle_gamma   90.00
#
_symmetry.space_group_name_H-M   'P 1'
#
loop_
_entity.id
_entity.type
_entity.pdbx_description
1 polymer ?
#
loop_
_entity_poly.entity_id
_entity_poly.type
_entity_poly.pdbx_seq_one_letter_code
_entity_poly.pdbx_strand_id
1 'polypeptide(L)' 'MCKTGCDDLFEKGYVVVSGGEVRKNNNRSSTPALDLVINKIVGNSVTNWCGSSSYYQHHEKKFKMK' A
#
# COMPACT_ATOMS: atom_id res chain seq x y z
N MET A 1 -10.05 -1.83 -9.35
CA MET A 1 -10.38 -1.18 -8.06
C MET A 1 -10.92 -2.25 -7.11
N CYS A 2 -10.18 -2.58 -6.05
CA CYS A 2 -10.67 -3.52 -5.04
C CYS A 2 -11.74 -2.83 -4.18
N LYS A 3 -12.95 -3.38 -4.11
CA LYS A 3 -14.10 -2.83 -3.38
C LYS A 3 -13.99 -2.92 -1.85
N THR A 4 -12.87 -3.39 -1.31
CA THR A 4 -12.77 -3.75 0.11
C THR A 4 -11.46 -3.21 0.70
N GLY A 5 -11.50 -2.00 1.27
CA GLY A 5 -10.49 -1.50 2.22
C GLY A 5 -9.06 -1.25 1.71
N CYS A 6 -8.67 -1.69 0.51
CA CYS A 6 -7.33 -1.42 -0.04
C CYS A 6 -7.06 0.07 -0.19
N ASP A 7 -8.08 0.83 -0.58
CA ASP A 7 -8.00 2.27 -0.78
C ASP A 7 -7.68 2.98 0.55
N ASP A 8 -8.47 2.70 1.59
CA ASP A 8 -8.26 3.24 2.94
C ASP A 8 -6.89 2.83 3.53
N LEU A 9 -6.46 1.58 3.32
CA LEU A 9 -5.15 1.10 3.74
C LEU A 9 -4.01 1.84 3.03
N PHE A 10 -4.19 2.13 1.75
CA PHE A 10 -3.23 2.89 0.95
C PHE A 10 -3.23 4.35 1.39
N GLU A 11 -4.37 5.05 1.38
CA GLU A 11 -4.49 6.46 1.75
C GLU A 11 -3.98 6.77 3.16
N LYS A 12 -4.20 5.86 4.12
CA LYS A 12 -3.67 5.98 5.48
C LYS A 12 -2.20 5.57 5.57
N GLY A 13 -1.62 4.98 4.52
CA GLY A 13 -0.21 4.62 4.45
C GLY A 13 0.15 3.35 5.20
N TYR A 14 -0.80 2.46 5.45
CA TYR A 14 -0.53 1.10 5.97
C TYR A 14 0.12 0.21 4.91
N VAL A 15 -0.19 0.46 3.64
CA VAL A 15 0.46 -0.18 2.50
C VAL A 15 0.99 0.87 1.52
N VAL A 16 2.04 0.51 0.79
CA VAL A 16 2.65 1.30 -0.27
C VAL A 16 2.83 0.41 -1.50
N VAL A 17 2.88 0.99 -2.70
CA VAL A 17 3.16 0.24 -3.92
C VAL A 17 4.57 0.57 -4.37
N SER A 18 5.42 -0.45 -4.50
CA SER A 18 6.82 -0.30 -4.89
C SER A 18 7.14 -1.33 -5.97
N GLY A 19 7.67 -0.88 -7.11
CA GLY A 19 7.97 -1.75 -8.25
C GLY A 19 6.75 -2.44 -8.86
N GLY A 20 5.55 -1.88 -8.69
CA GLY A 20 4.31 -2.48 -9.18
C GLY A 20 3.69 -3.52 -8.25
N GLU A 21 4.21 -3.67 -7.03
CA GLU A 21 3.73 -4.61 -6.03
C GLU A 21 3.32 -3.90 -4.73
N VAL A 22 2.24 -4.37 -4.11
CA VAL A 22 1.79 -3.88 -2.80
C VAL A 22 2.71 -4.40 -1.71
N ARG A 23 3.26 -3.49 -0.90
CA ARG A 23 4.10 -3.78 0.25
C ARG A 23 3.55 -3.17 1.52
N LYS A 24 3.74 -3.86 2.64
CA LYS A 24 3.40 -3.34 3.96
C LYS A 24 4.33 -2.18 4.33
N ASN A 25 3.77 -1.12 4.89
CA ASN A 25 4.56 -0.04 5.46
C ASN A 25 4.92 -0.36 6.91
N ASN A 26 6.19 -0.70 7.16
CA ASN A 26 6.67 -0.99 8.52
C ASN A 26 6.81 0.25 9.41
N ASN A 27 6.73 1.47 8.86
CA ASN A 27 6.74 2.71 9.64
C ASN A 27 5.37 3.01 10.30
N ARG A 28 4.33 2.23 10.00
CA ARG A 28 2.98 2.39 10.55
C ARG A 28 2.63 1.21 11.46
N SER A 29 2.37 1.52 12.73
CA SER A 29 1.79 0.56 13.66
C SER A 29 0.36 0.22 13.24
N SER A 30 0.09 -1.07 13.08
CA SER A 30 -1.23 -1.63 12.77
C SER A 30 -1.69 -2.53 13.91
N THR A 31 -3.00 -2.70 14.06
CA THR A 31 -3.55 -3.67 15.01
C THR A 31 -3.45 -5.09 14.44
N PRO A 32 -3.45 -6.14 15.27
CA PRO A 32 -3.39 -7.52 14.79
C PRO A 32 -4.50 -7.87 13.77
N ALA A 33 -5.71 -7.35 13.99
CA ALA A 33 -6.82 -7.53 13.06
C ALA A 33 -6.59 -6.85 11.71
N LEU A 34 -5.97 -5.67 11.71
CA LEU A 34 -5.63 -4.95 10.47
C LEU A 34 -4.47 -5.63 9.73
N ASP A 35 -3.52 -6.20 10.46
CA ASP A 35 -2.39 -6.94 9.88
C ASP A 35 -2.86 -8.14 9.05
N LEU A 36 -3.89 -8.86 9.53
CA LEU A 36 -4.51 -9.96 8.78
C LEU A 36 -5.11 -9.50 7.45
N VAL A 37 -5.60 -8.26 7.36
CA VAL A 37 -6.13 -7.70 6.11
C VAL A 37 -4.97 -7.25 5.22
N ILE A 38 -3.96 -6.58 5.78
CA ILE A 38 -2.77 -6.13 5.06
C ILE A 38 -2.05 -7.33 4.43
N ASN A 39 -1.83 -8.41 5.17
CA ASN A 39 -1.13 -9.59 4.69
C ASN A 39 -1.87 -10.32 3.54
N LYS A 40 -3.19 -10.12 3.39
CA LYS A 40 -3.95 -10.65 2.24
C LYS A 40 -3.70 -9.88 0.95
N ILE A 41 -3.25 -8.64 1.04
CA ILE A 41 -3.08 -7.74 -0.11
C ILE A 41 -1.63 -7.47 -0.46
N VAL A 42 -0.72 -7.64 0.51
CA VAL A 42 0.73 -7.59 0.28
C VAL A 42 1.15 -8.68 -0.69
N GLY A 43 2.04 -8.34 -1.62
CA GLY A 43 2.48 -9.23 -2.70
C GLY A 43 1.58 -9.19 -3.94
N ASN A 44 0.40 -8.54 -3.88
CA ASN A 44 -0.41 -8.37 -5.08
C ASN A 44 0.23 -7.35 -6.03
N SER A 45 0.25 -7.69 -7.32
CA SER A 45 0.70 -6.80 -8.38
C SER A 45 -0.40 -5.82 -8.79
N VAL A 46 0.01 -4.59 -9.09
CA VAL A 46 -0.86 -3.48 -9.47
C VAL A 46 -0.84 -3.32 -10.98
N THR A 47 -1.97 -3.61 -11.62
CA THR A 47 -2.09 -3.64 -13.09
C THR A 47 -1.92 -2.26 -13.75
N ASN A 48 -2.19 -1.17 -13.03
CA ASN A 48 -2.00 0.20 -13.55
C ASN A 48 -0.64 0.81 -13.21
N TRP A 49 0.36 0.01 -12.80
CA TRP A 49 1.69 0.52 -12.41
C TRP A 49 2.34 1.38 -13.49
N CYS A 50 2.35 0.94 -14.75
CA CYS A 50 3.04 1.64 -15.84
C CYS A 50 2.54 3.08 -16.02
N GLY A 51 1.22 3.30 -15.90
CA GLY A 51 0.60 4.62 -16.05
C GLY A 51 0.51 5.44 -14.75
N SER A 52 0.76 4.84 -13.59
CA SER A 52 0.56 5.49 -12.28
C SER A 52 1.75 5.37 -11.34
N SER A 53 2.92 4.94 -11.83
CA SER A 53 4.15 4.74 -11.06
C SER A 53 4.57 5.98 -10.27
N SER A 54 4.50 7.17 -10.87
CA SER A 54 4.84 8.44 -10.21
C SER A 54 3.94 8.73 -9.00
N TYR A 55 2.63 8.44 -9.10
CA TYR A 55 1.68 8.60 -8.00
C TYR A 55 2.02 7.68 -6.84
N TYR A 56 2.29 6.40 -7.12
CA TYR A 56 2.67 5.42 -6.10
C TYR A 56 4.02 5.73 -5.45
N GLN A 57 5.01 6.19 -6.22
CA GLN A 57 6.32 6.59 -5.70
C GLN A 57 6.23 7.84 -4.81
N HIS A 58 5.42 8.84 -5.22
CA HIS A 58 5.18 10.01 -4.39
C HIS A 58 4.54 9.61 -3.05
N HIS A 59 3.56 8.72 -3.09
CA HIS A 59 2.90 8.18 -1.91
C HIS A 59 3.89 7.42 -1.01
N GLU A 60 4.71 6.53 -1.59
CA GLU A 60 5.74 5.79 -0.86
C GLU A 60 6.70 6.75 -0.13
N LYS A 61 7.18 7.80 -0.80
CA LYS A 61 8.06 8.81 -0.19
C LYS A 61 7.39 9.54 0.97
N LYS A 62 6.14 9.97 0.79
CA LYS A 62 5.35 10.67 1.82
C LYS A 62 5.26 9.87 3.12
N PHE A 63 5.15 8.54 3.04
CA PHE A 63 5.00 7.67 4.21
C PHE A 63 6.29 6.98 4.68
N LYS A 64 7.37 6.99 3.88
CA LYS A 64 8.71 6.54 4.30
C LYS A 64 9.49 7.57 5.11
N MET A 65 9.21 8.87 4.95
CA MET A 65 9.95 9.96 5.60
C MET A 65 9.34 10.42 6.94
N LYS A 66 8.45 9.63 7.54
CA LYS A 66 7.74 9.93 8.78
C LYS A 66 8.02 8.86 9.81
#